data_AF-A0A0G0D354-F1
#
_entry.id   AF-A0A0G0D354-F1
#
_cell.length_a   1.000
_cell.length_b   1.000
_cell.length_c   1.000
_cell.angle_alpha   90.00
_cell.angle_beta   90.00
_cell.angle_gamma   90.00
#
_symmetry.space_group_name_H-M   'P 1'
#
loop_
_entity.id
_entity.type
_entity.pdbx_description
1 polymer ?
#
loop_
_entity_poly.entity_id
_entity_poly.type
_entity_poly.pdbx_seq_one_letter_code
_entity_poly.pdbx_strand_id
1 'polypeptide(L)'
;MQINKITKITIIVLAFTTIFFAYLYFSSCVKFRNAEKIIASQQVNEKVLSFSQLFFDKVLQGTKEVSFDDRLRLENAVRALNDKEIFDSWTKFTGAKDQTQIQKNFYSLFQLLLKKITP
;
A
#
# COMPACT_ATOMS: atom_id res chain seq x y z
N MET A 1 -14.57 57.56 16.08
CA MET A 1 -15.50 56.44 16.35
C MET A 1 -14.94 55.63 17.50
N GLN A 2 -15.43 55.85 18.73
CA GLN A 2 -14.96 55.13 19.93
C GLN A 2 -15.52 53.70 19.87
N ILE A 3 -14.63 52.70 19.93
CA ILE A 3 -15.04 51.29 19.95
C ILE A 3 -15.51 50.96 21.38
N ASN A 4 -16.79 50.70 21.53
CA ASN A 4 -17.40 50.35 22.81
C ASN A 4 -16.78 49.07 23.38
N LYS A 5 -16.72 48.96 24.72
CA LYS A 5 -16.13 47.81 25.41
C LYS A 5 -16.75 46.47 24.98
N ILE A 6 -18.06 46.48 24.71
CA ILE A 6 -18.81 45.30 24.24
C ILE A 6 -18.31 44.85 22.86
N THR A 7 -18.11 45.77 21.92
CA THR A 7 -17.63 45.43 20.56
C THR A 7 -16.22 44.84 20.59
N LYS A 8 -15.35 45.29 21.51
CA LYS A 8 -14.01 44.68 21.71
C LYS A 8 -14.11 43.23 22.20
N ILE A 9 -15.00 42.95 23.16
CA ILE A 9 -15.21 41.60 23.68
C ILE A 9 -15.76 40.69 22.59
N THR A 10 -16.73 41.16 21.79
CA THR A 10 -17.28 40.37 20.67
C THR A 10 -16.21 39.99 19.65
N ILE A 11 -15.30 40.91 19.31
CA ILE A 11 -14.19 40.63 18.37
C ILE A 11 -13.24 39.57 18.94
N ILE A 12 -12.92 39.64 20.24
CA ILE A 12 -12.04 38.67 20.90
C ILE A 12 -12.67 37.28 20.90
N VAL A 13 -13.95 37.17 21.26
CA VAL A 13 -14.68 35.90 21.25
C VAL A 13 -14.72 35.33 19.84
N LEU A 14 -14.98 36.16 18.83
CA LEU A 14 -14.99 35.73 17.44
C LEU A 14 -13.61 35.21 17.00
N ALA A 15 -12.53 35.90 17.35
CA ALA A 15 -11.17 35.46 17.04
C ALA A 15 -10.80 34.14 17.74
N PHE A 16 -11.20 33.95 19.00
CA PHE A 16 -10.95 32.71 19.72
C PHE A 16 -11.70 31.52 19.10
N THR A 17 -12.98 31.71 18.76
CA THR A 17 -13.78 30.63 18.15
C THR A 17 -13.23 30.21 16.79
N THR A 18 -12.81 31.15 15.93
CA THR A 18 -12.24 30.82 14.62
C THR A 18 -10.92 30.08 14.74
N ILE A 19 -10.03 30.49 15.66
CA ILE A 19 -8.78 29.78 15.95
C ILE A 19 -9.05 28.38 16.49
N PHE A 20 -10.01 28.24 17.40
CA PHE A 20 -10.41 26.95 17.97
C PHE A 20 -10.96 26.01 16.89
N PHE A 21 -11.87 26.50 16.02
CA PHE A 21 -12.39 25.72 14.91
C PHE A 21 -11.31 25.34 13.89
N ALA A 22 -10.38 26.24 13.58
CA ALA A 22 -9.25 25.95 12.70
C ALA A 22 -8.36 24.84 13.26
N TYR A 23 -8.09 24.87 14.58
CA TYR A 23 -7.35 23.82 15.27
C TYR A 23 -8.07 22.47 15.21
N LEU A 24 -9.37 22.44 15.49
CA LEU A 24 -10.18 21.22 15.40
C LEU A 24 -10.22 20.65 13.97
N TYR A 25 -10.37 21.51 12.97
CA TYR A 25 -10.36 21.12 11.56
C TYR A 25 -9.01 20.50 11.17
N PHE A 26 -7.90 21.16 11.53
CA PHE A 26 -6.56 20.66 11.24
C PHE A 26 -6.28 19.32 11.93
N SER A 27 -6.63 19.20 13.23
CA SER A 27 -6.50 17.94 13.97
C SER A 27 -7.29 16.80 13.33
N SER A 28 -8.52 17.08 12.87
CA SER A 28 -9.36 16.09 12.19
C SER A 28 -8.79 15.66 10.85
N CYS A 29 -8.25 16.60 10.07
CA CYS A 29 -7.59 16.30 8.80
C CYS A 29 -6.35 15.40 8.98
N VAL A 30 -5.55 15.65 10.00
CA VAL A 30 -4.38 14.81 10.33
C VAL A 30 -4.82 13.40 10.71
N LYS A 31 -5.85 13.25 11.56
CA LYS A 31 -6.39 11.94 11.94
C LYS A 31 -6.90 11.15 10.72
N PHE A 32 -7.62 11.82 9.82
CA PHE A 32 -8.14 11.22 8.60
C PHE A 32 -7.00 10.72 7.70
N ARG A 33 -5.99 11.55 7.44
CA ARG A 33 -4.81 11.15 6.63
C ARG A 33 -4.06 9.97 7.23
N ASN A 34 -3.97 9.89 8.55
CA ASN A 34 -3.31 8.76 9.20
C ASN A 34 -4.14 7.48 9.10
N ALA A 35 -5.46 7.57 9.27
CA ALA A 35 -6.36 6.43 9.06
C ALA A 35 -6.31 5.93 7.61
N GLU A 36 -6.33 6.84 6.64
CA GLU A 36 -6.22 6.53 5.21
C GLU A 36 -4.88 5.85 4.89
N LYS A 37 -3.76 6.31 5.48
CA LYS A 37 -2.46 5.65 5.34
C LYS A 37 -2.44 4.23 5.91
N ILE A 38 -3.05 4.01 7.07
CA ILE A 38 -3.13 2.69 7.70
C ILE A 38 -3.99 1.75 6.85
N ILE A 39 -5.13 2.23 6.35
CA ILE A 39 -6.00 1.46 5.45
C ILE A 39 -5.26 1.13 4.15
N ALA A 40 -4.57 2.11 3.56
CA ALA A 40 -3.79 1.90 2.35
C ALA A 40 -2.67 0.87 2.57
N SER A 41 -1.95 0.92 3.69
CA SER A 41 -0.93 -0.08 4.00
C SER A 41 -1.53 -1.47 4.24
N GLN A 42 -2.69 -1.56 4.89
CA GLN A 42 -3.41 -2.84 5.07
C GLN A 42 -3.86 -3.42 3.73
N GLN A 43 -4.42 -2.60 2.84
CA GLN A 43 -4.82 -3.02 1.50
C GLN A 43 -3.62 -3.50 0.67
N VAL A 44 -2.47 -2.83 0.77
CA VAL A 44 -1.23 -3.29 0.13
C VAL A 44 -0.82 -4.66 0.68
N ASN A 45 -0.85 -4.85 2.00
CA ASN A 45 -0.51 -6.14 2.62
C ASN A 45 -1.46 -7.26 2.17
N GLU A 46 -2.77 -7.01 2.11
CA GLU A 46 -3.75 -7.98 1.60
C GLU A 46 -3.48 -8.38 0.15
N LYS A 47 -3.17 -7.39 -0.71
CA LYS A 47 -2.82 -7.65 -2.12
C LYS A 47 -1.53 -8.47 -2.24
N VAL A 48 -0.49 -8.14 -1.47
CA VAL A 48 0.77 -8.89 -1.45
C VAL A 48 0.54 -10.32 -0.97
N LEU A 49 -0.28 -10.51 0.06
CA LEU A 49 -0.65 -11.84 0.55
C LEU A 49 -1.40 -12.64 -0.53
N SER A 50 -2.39 -12.03 -1.20
CA SER A 50 -3.15 -12.66 -2.26
C SER A 50 -2.28 -13.06 -3.46
N PHE A 51 -1.37 -12.18 -3.89
CA PHE A 51 -0.40 -12.53 -4.93
C PHE A 51 0.51 -13.68 -4.48
N SER A 52 0.96 -13.67 -3.23
CA SER A 52 1.86 -14.71 -2.71
C SER A 52 1.20 -16.07 -2.62
N GLN A 53 -0.09 -16.13 -2.25
CA GLN A 53 -0.89 -17.35 -2.30
C GLN A 53 -1.01 -17.85 -3.74
N LEU A 54 -1.39 -16.97 -4.68
CA LEU A 54 -1.50 -17.33 -6.10
C LEU A 54 -0.17 -17.82 -6.67
N PHE A 55 0.94 -17.17 -6.32
CA PHE A 55 2.28 -17.57 -6.70
C PHE A 55 2.62 -18.97 -6.16
N PHE A 56 2.39 -19.21 -4.88
CA PHE A 56 2.66 -20.51 -4.27
C PHE A 56 1.81 -21.64 -4.90
N ASP A 57 0.51 -21.39 -5.06
CA ASP A 57 -0.43 -22.38 -5.60
C ASP A 57 -0.13 -22.73 -7.06
N LYS A 58 0.18 -21.71 -7.88
CA LYS A 58 0.32 -21.88 -9.33
C LYS A 58 1.74 -22.20 -9.77
N VAL A 59 2.75 -21.69 -9.07
CA VAL A 59 4.16 -21.84 -9.45
C VAL A 59 4.85 -22.96 -8.67
N LEU A 60 4.50 -23.17 -7.39
CA LEU A 60 5.19 -24.14 -6.54
C LEU A 60 4.42 -25.45 -6.36
N GLN A 61 3.10 -25.40 -6.16
CA GLN A 61 2.26 -26.61 -6.05
C GLN A 61 1.74 -27.12 -7.41
N GLY A 62 1.91 -26.34 -8.48
CA GLY A 62 1.49 -26.71 -9.82
C GLY A 62 2.21 -27.97 -10.31
N THR A 63 1.51 -29.10 -10.33
CA THR A 63 1.98 -30.36 -10.95
C THR A 63 1.98 -30.31 -12.48
N LYS A 64 1.49 -29.20 -13.06
CA LYS A 64 1.39 -28.94 -14.51
C LYS A 64 2.02 -27.59 -14.85
N GLU A 65 2.44 -27.45 -16.11
CA GLU A 65 2.93 -26.19 -16.66
C GLU A 65 1.90 -25.06 -16.43
N VAL A 66 2.39 -23.88 -16.01
CA VAL A 66 1.54 -22.72 -15.73
C VAL A 66 0.82 -22.31 -17.02
N SER A 67 -0.52 -22.44 -17.02
CA SER A 67 -1.37 -22.12 -18.16
C SER A 67 -1.30 -20.63 -18.53
N PHE A 68 -1.68 -20.28 -19.76
CA PHE A 68 -1.72 -18.88 -20.19
C PHE A 68 -2.62 -18.02 -19.30
N ASP A 69 -3.79 -18.55 -18.88
CA ASP A 69 -4.70 -17.86 -17.97
C ASP A 69 -4.04 -17.63 -16.60
N ASP A 70 -3.39 -18.65 -16.04
CA ASP A 70 -2.68 -18.52 -14.76
C ASP A 70 -1.54 -17.50 -14.84
N ARG A 71 -0.79 -17.46 -15.96
CA ARG A 71 0.25 -16.44 -16.19
C ARG A 71 -0.34 -15.03 -16.24
N LEU A 72 -1.44 -14.84 -16.97
CA LEU A 72 -2.11 -13.55 -17.07
C LEU A 72 -2.62 -13.09 -15.69
N ARG A 73 -3.18 -14.02 -14.90
CA ARG A 73 -3.62 -13.74 -13.52
C ARG A 73 -2.47 -13.34 -12.62
N LEU A 74 -1.34 -14.04 -12.68
CA LEU A 74 -0.13 -13.69 -11.92
C LEU A 74 0.43 -12.32 -12.34
N GLU A 75 0.44 -12.02 -13.63
CA GLU A 75 0.95 -10.76 -14.17
C GLU A 75 0.06 -9.56 -13.81
N ASN A 76 -1.26 -9.76 -13.84
CA ASN A 76 -2.21 -8.75 -13.38
C ASN A 76 -2.13 -8.55 -11.86
N ALA A 77 -2.00 -9.64 -11.10
CA ALA A 77 -1.88 -9.59 -9.66
C ALA A 77 -0.61 -8.84 -9.22
N VAL A 78 0.55 -9.13 -9.82
CA VAL A 78 1.81 -8.44 -9.49
C VAL A 78 1.77 -6.97 -9.88
N ARG A 79 1.16 -6.62 -11.02
CA ARG A 79 0.96 -5.21 -11.43
C ARG A 79 0.06 -4.47 -10.45
N ALA A 80 -1.00 -5.11 -9.95
CA ALA A 80 -1.95 -4.51 -9.01
C ALA A 80 -1.35 -4.21 -7.62
N LEU A 81 -0.16 -4.76 -7.30
CA LEU A 81 0.57 -4.47 -6.06
C LEU A 81 1.13 -3.04 -6.05
N ASN A 82 1.41 -2.44 -7.21
CA ASN A 82 2.15 -1.18 -7.35
C ASN A 82 3.50 -1.16 -6.60
N ASP A 83 4.09 -2.33 -6.33
CA ASP A 83 5.40 -2.47 -5.70
C ASP A 83 6.44 -2.80 -6.78
N LYS A 84 7.29 -1.81 -7.08
CA LYS A 84 8.35 -1.92 -8.09
C LYS A 84 9.34 -3.05 -7.77
N GLU A 85 9.66 -3.26 -6.50
CA GLU A 85 10.63 -4.26 -6.07
C GLU A 85 10.11 -5.68 -6.36
N ILE A 86 8.83 -5.91 -6.03
CA ILE A 86 8.16 -7.19 -6.32
C ILE A 86 8.01 -7.39 -7.83
N PHE A 87 7.63 -6.34 -8.58
CA PHE A 87 7.48 -6.41 -10.03
C PHE A 87 8.81 -6.70 -10.75
N ASP A 88 9.90 -6.04 -10.35
CA ASP A 88 11.24 -6.25 -10.91
C ASP A 88 11.72 -7.68 -10.61
N SER A 89 11.48 -8.17 -9.40
CA SER A 89 11.82 -9.54 -9.00
C SER A 89 11.02 -10.59 -9.78
N TRP A 90 9.71 -10.36 -9.97
CA TRP A 90 8.85 -11.18 -10.83
C TRP A 90 9.34 -11.23 -12.28
N THR A 91 9.70 -10.08 -12.85
CA THR A 91 10.21 -9.99 -14.23
C THR A 91 11.53 -10.75 -14.40
N LYS A 92 12.41 -10.71 -13.40
CA LYS A 92 13.64 -11.52 -13.39
C LYS A 92 13.33 -13.01 -13.31
N PHE A 93 12.34 -13.40 -12.52
CA PHE A 93 11.90 -14.80 -12.43
C PHE A 93 11.34 -15.30 -13.76
N THR A 94 10.39 -14.58 -14.38
CA THR A 94 9.77 -15.00 -15.64
C THR A 94 10.68 -14.88 -16.86
N GLY A 95 11.69 -14.01 -16.82
CA GLY A 95 12.67 -13.82 -17.89
C GLY A 95 13.91 -14.71 -17.81
N ALA A 96 14.06 -15.52 -16.75
CA ALA A 96 15.22 -16.39 -16.58
C ALA A 96 15.22 -17.55 -17.60
N LYS A 97 16.38 -17.82 -18.21
CA LYS A 97 16.54 -18.85 -19.26
C LYS A 97 17.20 -20.14 -18.77
N ASP A 98 17.93 -20.06 -17.66
CA ASP A 98 18.65 -21.18 -17.05
C ASP A 98 17.93 -21.61 -15.77
N GLN A 99 17.91 -22.91 -15.51
CA GLN A 99 17.30 -23.51 -14.33
C GLN A 99 17.90 -23.01 -13.02
N THR A 100 19.21 -22.73 -12.99
CA THR A 100 19.90 -22.16 -11.82
C THR A 100 19.43 -20.72 -11.56
N GLN A 101 19.31 -19.91 -12.62
CA GLN A 101 18.73 -18.57 -12.54
C GLN A 101 17.25 -18.58 -12.14
N ILE A 102 16.46 -19.50 -12.68
CA ILE A 102 15.03 -19.66 -12.32
C ILE A 102 14.90 -19.94 -10.83
N GLN A 103 15.66 -20.90 -10.30
CA GLN A 103 15.63 -21.23 -8.87
C GLN A 103 16.09 -20.04 -8.02
N LYS A 104 17.21 -19.40 -8.38
CA LYS A 104 17.71 -18.24 -7.64
C LYS A 104 16.70 -17.09 -7.62
N ASN A 105 16.09 -16.78 -8.76
CA ASN A 105 15.12 -15.69 -8.88
C ASN A 105 13.81 -16.04 -8.17
N PHE A 106 13.40 -17.31 -8.19
CA PHE A 106 12.28 -17.82 -7.39
C PHE A 106 12.53 -17.58 -5.90
N TYR A 107 13.66 -18.03 -5.35
CA TYR A 107 13.97 -17.85 -3.92
C TYR A 107 14.07 -16.37 -3.54
N SER A 108 14.65 -15.54 -4.40
CA SER A 108 14.71 -14.09 -4.21
C SER A 108 13.31 -13.46 -4.14
N LEU A 109 12.41 -13.83 -5.07
CA LEU A 109 11.03 -13.36 -5.05
C LEU A 109 10.28 -13.85 -3.82
N PHE A 110 10.42 -15.13 -3.48
CA PHE A 110 9.79 -15.73 -2.31
C PHE A 110 10.21 -15.05 -0.99
N GLN A 111 11.51 -14.85 -0.79
CA GLN A 111 12.02 -14.12 0.38
C GLN A 111 11.50 -12.68 0.44
N LEU A 112 11.44 -12.00 -0.70
CA LEU A 112 10.91 -10.65 -0.79
C LEU A 112 9.43 -10.60 -0.40
N LEU A 113 8.62 -11.54 -0.90
CA LEU A 113 7.20 -11.64 -0.55
C LEU A 113 7.01 -11.92 0.94
N LEU A 114 7.76 -12.87 1.52
CA LEU A 114 7.71 -13.15 2.95
C LEU A 114 8.05 -11.93 3.81
N LYS A 115 9.07 -11.16 3.42
CA LYS A 115 9.47 -9.92 4.08
C LYS A 115 8.41 -8.82 3.98
N LYS A 116 7.58 -8.82 2.94
CA LYS A 116 6.52 -7.83 2.74
C LYS A 116 5.21 -8.23 3.44
N ILE A 117 4.99 -9.52 3.66
CA ILE A 117 3.84 -10.05 4.42
C ILE A 117 4.10 -9.96 5.93
N THR A 118 5.31 -10.31 6.36
CA THR A 118 5.68 -10.31 7.78
C THR A 118 6.22 -8.92 8.14
N PRO A 119 5.58 -8.16 9.04
CA PRO A 119 6.01 -6.82 9.43
C PRO A 119 7.40 -6.78 10.09
#